data_AF-A0A7X7LLA1-F1
#
_entry.id   AF-A0A7X7LLA1-F1
#
_cell.length_a   1.000
_cell.length_b   1.000
_cell.length_c   1.000
_cell.angle_alpha   90.00
_cell.angle_beta   90.00
_cell.angle_gamma   90.00
#
_symmetry.space_group_name_H-M   'P 1'
#
loop_
_entity.id
_entity.type
_entity.pdbx_description
1 polymer ?
#
loop_
_entity_poly.entity_id
_entity_poly.type
_entity_poly.pdbx_seq_one_letter_code
_entity_poly.pdbx_strand_id
1 'polypeptide(L)'
;MNSGKPLQIPCPNSFVFTSDSENERDFYYWLLFGLWRSKSFHPFLRGSVIPFISIRDLKNCILAGEVEAKANINQFQKNIEILKLLELKEKQFHENLKLIEEARKAIFYKYRRR
;
A
#
# COMPACT_ATOMS: atom_id res chain seq x y z
N MET A 1 7.07 5.47 -3.59
CA MET A 1 8.19 5.04 -2.73
C MET A 1 7.82 3.71 -2.09
N ASN A 2 8.64 2.66 -2.24
CA ASN A 2 8.24 1.28 -1.87
C ASN A 2 8.61 0.89 -0.43
N SER A 3 9.49 1.64 0.22
CA SER A 3 9.98 1.33 1.57
C SER A 3 8.86 1.43 2.60
N GLY A 4 8.63 0.34 3.33
CA GLY A 4 7.52 0.23 4.30
C GLY A 4 6.15 -0.05 3.67
N LYS A 5 6.05 -0.22 2.34
CA LYS A 5 4.80 -0.61 1.69
C LYS A 5 4.45 -2.06 2.05
N PRO A 6 3.27 -2.37 2.60
CA PRO A 6 2.86 -3.76 2.78
C PRO A 6 2.59 -4.42 1.42
N LEU A 7 2.94 -5.70 1.32
CA LEU A 7 2.77 -6.52 0.12
C LEU A 7 2.09 -7.83 0.51
N GLN A 8 1.27 -8.37 -0.40
CA GLN A 8 0.65 -9.69 -0.20
C GLN A 8 1.62 -10.85 -0.44
N ILE A 9 2.63 -10.63 -1.29
CA ILE A 9 3.63 -11.63 -1.66
C ILE A 9 4.99 -11.13 -1.17
N PRO A 10 5.78 -11.96 -0.45
CA PRO A 10 7.11 -11.55 -0.01
C PRO A 10 8.02 -11.29 -1.20
N CYS A 11 8.90 -10.30 -1.07
CA CYS A 11 9.93 -9.99 -2.06
C CYS A 11 11.32 -9.90 -1.40
N PRO A 12 12.42 -9.95 -2.16
CA PRO A 12 13.75 -9.72 -1.61
C PRO A 12 13.83 -8.40 -0.82
N ASN A 13 14.62 -8.40 0.26
CA ASN A 13 14.81 -7.24 1.15
C ASN A 13 13.51 -6.72 1.80
N SER A 14 12.55 -7.61 2.09
CA SER A 14 11.35 -7.31 2.86
C SER A 14 11.32 -8.07 4.19
N PHE A 15 10.58 -7.54 5.16
CA PHE A 15 10.23 -8.27 6.37
C PHE A 15 8.94 -9.05 6.14
N VAL A 16 8.85 -10.25 6.71
CA VAL A 16 7.65 -11.08 6.66
C VAL A 16 6.93 -10.97 7.99
N PHE A 17 5.62 -10.73 7.92
CA PHE A 17 4.70 -10.78 9.05
C PHE A 17 3.90 -12.08 8.96
N THR A 18 3.94 -12.88 10.02
CA THR A 18 3.18 -14.14 10.13
C THR A 18 2.11 -13.98 11.21
N SER A 19 0.88 -14.38 10.92
CA SER A 19 -0.24 -14.37 11.87
C SER A 19 -0.94 -15.71 11.88
N ASP A 20 -1.59 -16.03 13.00
CA ASP A 20 -2.32 -17.29 13.17
C ASP A 20 -3.72 -17.23 12.56
N SER A 21 -4.26 -16.02 12.35
CA SER A 21 -5.58 -15.80 11.76
C SER A 21 -5.55 -14.84 10.57
N GLU A 22 -6.53 -15.00 9.67
CA GLU A 22 -6.71 -14.09 8.54
C GLU A 22 -7.18 -12.70 9.00
N ASN A 23 -7.99 -12.63 10.04
CA ASN A 23 -8.47 -11.35 10.58
C ASN A 23 -7.32 -10.50 11.12
N GLU A 24 -6.36 -11.12 11.80
CA GLU A 24 -5.16 -10.45 12.29
C GLU A 24 -4.26 -10.02 11.13
N ARG A 25 -4.05 -10.90 10.14
CA ARG A 25 -3.31 -10.57 8.91
C ARG A 25 -3.89 -9.33 8.24
N ASP A 26 -5.20 -9.32 8.04
CA ASP A 26 -5.90 -8.25 7.34
C ASP A 26 -5.86 -6.95 8.16
N PHE A 27 -6.04 -7.02 9.49
CA PHE A 27 -5.91 -5.87 10.38
C PHE A 27 -4.53 -5.21 10.24
N TYR A 28 -3.44 -5.97 10.39
CA TYR A 28 -2.09 -5.43 10.31
C TYR A 28 -1.71 -4.99 8.89
N TYR A 29 -2.19 -5.70 7.85
CA TYR A 29 -2.00 -5.28 6.47
C TYR A 29 -2.58 -3.88 6.24
N TRP A 30 -3.83 -3.64 6.64
CA TRP A 30 -4.49 -2.34 6.44
C TRP A 30 -3.94 -1.25 7.36
N LEU A 31 -3.52 -1.59 8.59
CA LEU A 31 -2.81 -0.66 9.46
C LEU A 31 -1.52 -0.17 8.80
N LEU A 32 -0.66 -1.10 8.35
CA LEU A 32 0.58 -0.78 7.65
C LEU A 32 0.34 -0.02 6.35
N PHE A 33 -0.72 -0.36 5.62
CA PHE A 33 -1.07 0.29 4.37
C PHE A 33 -1.44 1.76 4.61
N GLY A 34 -2.26 2.01 5.64
CA GLY A 34 -2.60 3.35 6.10
C GLY A 34 -1.37 4.16 6.48
N LEU A 35 -0.52 3.62 7.36
CA LEU A 35 0.73 4.26 7.82
C LEU A 35 1.69 4.56 6.67
N TRP A 36 1.80 3.66 5.68
CA TRP A 36 2.60 3.89 4.49
C TRP A 36 2.00 5.01 3.62
N ARG A 37 0.69 4.99 3.39
CA ARG A 37 0.01 5.98 2.55
C ARG A 37 0.03 7.38 3.17
N SER A 38 -0.03 7.48 4.49
CA SER A 38 0.14 8.73 5.25
C SER A 38 1.59 9.19 5.41
N LYS A 39 2.55 8.44 4.84
CA LYS A 39 4.00 8.71 4.96
C LYS A 39 4.54 8.66 6.39
N SER A 40 3.87 7.96 7.31
CA SER A 40 4.27 7.88 8.72
C SER A 40 5.66 7.26 8.92
N PHE A 41 6.13 6.46 7.96
CA PHE A 41 7.47 5.87 8.00
C PHE A 41 8.59 6.85 7.60
N HIS A 42 8.29 7.94 6.88
CA HIS A 42 9.29 8.84 6.29
C HIS A 42 10.36 9.35 7.27
N PRO A 43 10.01 9.78 8.51
CA PRO A 43 11.00 10.24 9.48
C PRO A 43 12.02 9.16 9.90
N PHE A 44 11.66 7.89 9.75
CA PHE A 44 12.46 6.74 10.15
C PHE A 44 13.24 6.12 8.99
N LEU A 45 13.03 6.61 7.76
CA LEU A 45 13.72 6.10 6.59
C LEU A 45 15.20 6.50 6.63
N ARG A 46 16.07 5.54 6.35
CA ARG A 46 17.52 5.67 6.27
C ARG A 46 18.00 5.33 4.86
N GLY A 47 19.20 5.78 4.51
CA GLY A 47 19.77 5.57 3.18
C GLY A 47 19.40 6.70 2.20
N SER A 48 20.35 7.07 1.34
CA SER A 48 20.19 8.15 0.36
C SER A 48 19.62 7.66 -0.96
N VAL A 49 20.26 6.63 -1.54
CA VAL A 49 19.90 6.10 -2.86
C VAL A 49 18.72 5.13 -2.78
N ILE A 50 18.75 4.22 -1.79
CA ILE A 50 17.68 3.25 -1.55
C ILE A 50 17.23 3.40 -0.11
N PRO A 51 16.14 4.15 0.13
CA PRO A 51 15.66 4.33 1.49
C PRO A 51 15.11 3.02 2.08
N PHE A 52 15.37 2.75 3.35
CA PHE A 52 14.88 1.58 4.08
C PHE A 52 14.48 1.95 5.51
N ILE A 53 13.68 1.11 6.15
CA ILE A 53 13.32 1.23 7.56
C ILE A 53 13.91 0.04 8.33
N SER A 54 14.45 0.28 9.53
CA SER A 54 14.94 -0.80 10.38
C SER A 54 13.76 -1.60 10.94
N ILE A 55 13.95 -2.89 11.23
CA ILE A 55 12.89 -3.70 11.85
C ILE A 55 12.47 -3.15 13.22
N ARG A 56 13.41 -2.51 13.94
CA ARG A 56 13.15 -1.89 15.25
C ARG A 56 12.21 -0.69 15.11
N ASP A 57 12.51 0.21 14.20
CA ASP A 57 11.68 1.41 13.97
C ASP A 57 10.31 1.01 13.43
N LEU A 58 10.26 0.04 12.50
CA LEU A 58 9.00 -0.47 11.96
C LEU A 58 8.12 -1.07 13.06
N LYS A 59 8.69 -1.90 13.96
CA LYS A 59 7.96 -2.46 15.11
C LYS A 59 7.39 -1.36 16.02
N ASN A 60 8.17 -0.32 16.31
CA ASN A 60 7.69 0.80 17.13
C ASN A 60 6.52 1.54 16.47
N CYS A 61 6.59 1.78 15.15
CA CYS A 61 5.48 2.38 14.40
C CYS A 61 4.23 1.50 14.42
N ILE A 62 4.38 0.18 14.26
CA ILE A 62 3.26 -0.76 14.31
C ILE A 62 2.61 -0.73 15.69
N LEU A 63 3.39 -0.82 16.77
CA LEU A 63 2.87 -0.81 18.14
C LEU A 63 2.12 0.50 18.45
N ALA A 64 2.68 1.64 18.04
CA ALA A 64 2.01 2.93 18.22
C ALA A 64 0.68 3.00 17.43
N GLY A 65 0.72 2.63 16.15
CA GLY A 65 -0.48 2.61 15.30
C GLY A 65 -1.52 1.60 15.77
N GLU A 66 -1.10 0.48 16.35
CA GLU A 66 -1.99 -0.55 16.90
C GLU A 66 -2.73 -0.03 18.14
N VAL A 67 -2.05 0.68 19.04
CA VAL A 67 -2.68 1.32 20.21
C VAL A 67 -3.73 2.31 19.76
N GLU A 68 -3.42 3.17 18.79
CA GLU A 68 -4.37 4.15 18.24
C GLU A 68 -5.56 3.47 17.56
N ALA A 69 -5.31 2.44 16.75
CA ALA A 69 -6.36 1.70 16.05
C ALA A 69 -7.29 0.96 17.03
N LYS A 70 -6.73 0.34 18.07
CA LYS A 70 -7.51 -0.37 19.10
C LYS A 70 -8.29 0.58 20.00
N ALA A 71 -7.78 1.79 20.26
CA ALA A 71 -8.49 2.80 21.04
C ALA A 71 -9.83 3.22 20.40
N ASN A 72 -9.92 3.16 19.06
CA ASN A 72 -11.16 3.47 18.34
C ASN A 72 -11.42 2.48 17.19
N ILE A 73 -11.60 1.20 17.56
CA ILE A 73 -11.69 0.09 16.60
C ILE A 73 -12.83 0.25 15.59
N ASN A 74 -13.97 0.80 16.03
CA ASN A 74 -15.14 1.01 15.15
C ASN A 74 -14.85 2.04 14.07
N GLN A 75 -14.16 3.14 14.41
CA GLN A 75 -13.77 4.15 13.44
C GLN A 75 -12.68 3.60 12.51
N PHE A 76 -11.72 2.86 13.05
CA PHE A 76 -10.68 2.21 12.26
C PHE A 76 -11.26 1.26 11.21
N GLN A 77 -12.19 0.39 11.59
CA GLN A 77 -12.87 -0.52 10.66
C GLN A 77 -13.60 0.24 9.54
N LYS A 78 -14.34 1.31 9.87
CA LYS A 78 -14.99 2.17 8.85
C LYS A 78 -13.98 2.78 7.89
N ASN A 79 -12.85 3.27 8.41
CA ASN A 79 -11.78 3.83 7.59
C ASN A 79 -11.15 2.78 6.66
N ILE A 80 -10.97 1.54 7.13
CA ILE A 80 -10.48 0.44 6.30
C ILE A 80 -11.42 0.18 5.12
N GLU A 81 -12.73 0.11 5.36
CA GLU A 81 -13.71 -0.15 4.29
C GLU A 81 -13.71 0.98 3.24
N ILE A 82 -13.57 2.23 3.68
CA ILE A 82 -13.40 3.38 2.77
C ILE A 82 -12.08 3.25 1.99
N LEU A 83 -10.97 2.91 2.64
CA LEU A 83 -9.67 2.74 1.99
C LEU A 83 -9.69 1.64 0.93
N LYS A 84 -10.32 0.49 1.22
CA LYS A 84 -10.54 -0.60 0.26
C LYS A 84 -11.29 -0.13 -0.98
N LEU A 85 -12.39 0.60 -0.78
CA LEU A 85 -13.18 1.15 -1.88
C LEU A 85 -12.37 2.11 -2.74
N LEU A 86 -11.58 2.98 -2.10
CA LEU A 86 -10.71 3.93 -2.80
C LEU A 86 -9.63 3.20 -3.61
N GLU A 87 -9.01 2.16 -3.05
CA GLU A 87 -8.00 1.37 -3.76
C GLU A 87 -8.60 0.67 -5.00
N LEU A 88 -9.81 0.12 -4.88
CA LEU A 88 -10.52 -0.48 -6.01
C LEU A 88 -10.79 0.55 -7.12
N LYS A 89 -11.23 1.75 -6.75
CA LYS A 89 -11.48 2.83 -7.72
C LYS A 89 -10.18 3.34 -8.36
N GLU A 90 -9.10 3.48 -7.59
CA GLU A 90 -7.78 3.85 -8.10
C GLU A 90 -7.29 2.84 -9.16
N LYS A 91 -7.45 1.53 -8.90
CA LYS A 91 -7.14 0.47 -9.87
C LYS A 91 -7.98 0.59 -11.15
N GLN A 92 -9.30 0.75 -10.99
CA GLN A 92 -10.22 0.89 -12.13
C GLN A 92 -9.86 2.11 -13.01
N PHE A 93 -9.52 3.25 -12.39
CA PHE A 93 -9.09 4.43 -13.15
C PHE A 93 -7.77 4.22 -13.88
N HIS A 94 -6.82 3.51 -13.27
CA HIS A 94 -5.55 3.19 -13.90
C HIS A 94 -5.75 2.30 -15.15
N GLU A 95 -6.63 1.30 -15.05
CA GLU A 95 -6.99 0.45 -16.20
C GLU A 95 -7.66 1.26 -17.32
N ASN A 96 -8.59 2.14 -16.97
CA ASN A 96 -9.25 3.02 -17.95
C ASN A 96 -8.23 3.92 -18.68
N LEU A 97 -7.28 4.50 -17.96
CA LEU A 97 -6.20 5.31 -18.56
C LEU A 97 -5.34 4.48 -19.51
N LYS A 98 -5.04 3.23 -19.16
CA LYS A 98 -4.28 2.31 -20.02
C LYS A 98 -5.04 1.99 -21.31
N LEU A 99 -6.35 1.72 -21.21
CA LEU A 99 -7.20 1.46 -22.38
C LEU A 99 -7.28 2.66 -23.32
N ILE A 100 -7.39 3.88 -22.78
CA ILE A 100 -7.37 5.11 -23.59
C ILE A 100 -6.05 5.22 -24.37
N GLU A 101 -4.92 4.91 -23.73
CA GLU A 101 -3.61 4.95 -24.36
C GLU A 101 -3.45 3.89 -25.45
N GLU A 102 -3.95 2.68 -25.23
CA GLU A 102 -3.97 1.61 -26.22
C GLU A 102 -4.83 1.98 -27.43
N ALA A 103 -6.01 2.60 -27.21
CA ALA A 103 -6.87 3.08 -28.28
C ALA A 103 -6.18 4.16 -29.13
N ARG A 104 -5.49 5.12 -28.50
CA ARG A 104 -4.69 6.13 -29.22
C ARG A 104 -3.62 5.47 -30.10
N LYS A 105 -2.87 4.52 -29.56
CA LYS A 105 -1.83 3.77 -30.30
C LYS A 105 -2.42 3.02 -31.50
N ALA A 106 -3.57 2.36 -31.32
CA ALA A 106 -4.24 1.63 -32.40
C ALA A 106 -4.67 2.54 -33.55
N ILE A 107 -5.17 3.74 -33.26
CA ILE A 107 -5.55 4.74 -34.27
C ILE A 107 -4.32 5.14 -35.11
N PHE A 108 -3.22 5.52 -34.45
CA PHE A 108 -1.99 5.90 -35.16
C PHE A 108 -1.38 4.75 -35.97
N TYR A 109 -1.41 3.53 -35.42
CA TYR A 109 -0.93 2.35 -36.12
C TYR A 109 -1.74 2.07 -37.40
N LYS A 110 -3.06 2.23 -37.33
CA LYS A 110 -3.95 2.11 -38.51
C LYS A 110 -3.67 3.19 -39.56
N TYR A 111 -3.37 4.41 -39.14
CA TYR A 111 -3.00 5.51 -40.05
C TYR A 111 -1.69 5.21 -40.78
N ARG A 112 -0.63 4.79 -40.08
CA ARG A 112 0.70 4.53 -40.67
C ARG A 112 0.80 3.30 -41.58
N ARG A 113 -0.15 2.35 -41.48
CA ARG A 113 -0.20 1.15 -42.33
C ARG A 113 -0.91 1.35 -43.66
N ARG A 114 -1.51 2.52 -43.88
CA ARG A 114 -1.98 2.98 -45.19
C ARG A 114 -0.88 3.79 -45.85
#